data_AF-A0A1X0NVR0-F1
#
_entry.id   AF-A0A1X0NVR0-F1
#
_cell.length_a   1.000
_cell.length_b   1.000
_cell.length_c   1.000
_cell.angle_alpha   90.00
_cell.angle_beta   90.00
_cell.angle_gamma   90.00
#
_symmetry.space_group_name_H-M   'P 1'
#
loop_
_entity.id
_entity.type
_entity.pdbx_description
1 polymer ?
#
loop_
_entity_poly.entity_id
_entity_poly.type
_entity_poly.pdbx_seq_one_letter_code
_entity_poly.pdbx_strand_id
1 'polypeptide(L)'
;MPVLDKTIVRVSIVATAATVGVVSLVAAAISLRLTLKHRKLHAAAAAMDKETAEAARKGKNSTVHLLIVPRWRFAPSVSPPCTKLETFLRLAKIPYEAHVVSSTKVSPTGCLPCIIHNGKRMAESNVIIDYITAQFRVKLDKHLTEEQRALGTAVGSMLEYGDRFAYYRTITGEGAKLLIPHVARALRVPQLIARIIVYRMRARLTRSAQLAGIDTSTEESEQEYLQDIKTIEHIIGEKSFLLGDEPTSYDCAVYAAFLPIVHMDVAEKVSKPFAYIKHSKVLTSYVDRMTEATFPDLTKLLEGQ
;
A
#
# COMPACT_ATOMS: atom_id res chain seq x y z
N MET A 1 8.33 -41.38 -49.22
CA MET A 1 7.44 -40.82 -48.17
C MET A 1 7.75 -41.55 -46.88
N PRO A 2 8.15 -40.88 -45.78
CA PRO A 2 8.44 -41.59 -44.54
C PRO A 2 7.11 -41.97 -43.87
N VAL A 3 6.97 -43.25 -43.55
CA VAL A 3 5.86 -43.77 -42.75
C VAL A 3 6.13 -43.33 -41.30
N LEU A 4 5.47 -42.26 -40.85
CA LEU A 4 5.47 -41.89 -39.43
C LEU A 4 4.87 -43.03 -38.62
N ASP A 5 5.65 -43.53 -37.67
CA ASP A 5 5.26 -44.59 -36.74
C ASP A 5 4.03 -44.14 -35.93
N LYS A 6 2.89 -44.80 -36.19
CA LYS A 6 1.59 -44.52 -35.56
C LYS A 6 1.65 -44.63 -34.03
N THR A 7 2.64 -45.34 -33.49
CA THR A 7 2.87 -45.52 -32.06
C THR A 7 3.42 -44.24 -31.42
N ILE A 8 4.38 -43.59 -32.07
CA ILE A 8 4.98 -42.32 -31.61
C ILE A 8 3.94 -41.20 -31.61
N VAL A 9 3.09 -41.13 -32.65
CA VAL A 9 2.01 -40.15 -32.73
C VAL A 9 0.99 -40.34 -31.61
N ARG A 10 0.61 -41.59 -31.29
CA ARG A 10 -0.34 -41.88 -30.19
C ARG A 10 0.23 -41.54 -28.82
N VAL A 11 1.48 -41.88 -28.53
CA VAL A 11 2.14 -41.54 -27.25
C VAL A 11 2.24 -40.02 -27.07
N SER A 12 2.58 -39.28 -28.13
CA SER A 12 2.70 -37.82 -28.09
C SER A 12 1.33 -37.13 -27.88
N ILE A 13 0.26 -37.63 -28.51
CA ILE A 13 -1.11 -37.13 -28.31
C ILE A 13 -1.61 -37.42 -26.89
N VAL A 14 -1.38 -38.62 -26.35
CA VAL A 14 -1.79 -38.99 -24.99
C VAL A 14 -1.02 -38.19 -23.94
N ALA A 15 0.29 -37.95 -24.13
CA ALA A 15 1.09 -37.09 -23.25
C ALA A 15 0.61 -35.62 -23.28
N THR A 16 0.25 -35.11 -24.47
CA THR A 16 -0.30 -33.76 -24.63
C THR A 16 -1.69 -33.65 -23.99
N ALA A 17 -2.56 -34.65 -24.14
CA ALA A 17 -3.88 -34.67 -23.51
C ALA A 17 -3.81 -34.81 -21.98
N ALA A 18 -2.89 -35.63 -21.46
CA ALA A 18 -2.65 -35.77 -20.03
C ALA A 18 -2.10 -34.48 -19.41
N THR A 19 -1.16 -33.81 -20.09
CA THR A 19 -0.63 -32.51 -19.62
C THR A 19 -1.70 -31.42 -19.63
N VAL A 20 -2.53 -31.34 -20.67
CA VAL A 20 -3.68 -30.41 -20.73
C VAL A 20 -4.72 -30.71 -19.64
N GLY A 21 -5.00 -31.98 -19.36
CA GLY A 21 -5.88 -32.41 -18.28
C GLY A 21 -5.37 -32.02 -16.89
N VAL A 22 -4.08 -32.23 -16.63
CA VAL A 22 -3.43 -31.85 -15.36
C VAL A 22 -3.39 -30.33 -15.19
N VAL A 23 -3.05 -29.57 -16.23
CA VAL A 23 -3.05 -28.10 -16.19
C VAL A 23 -4.45 -27.56 -15.92
N SER A 24 -5.48 -28.11 -16.56
CA SER A 24 -6.88 -27.73 -16.34
C SER A 24 -7.34 -28.01 -14.90
N LEU A 25 -6.99 -29.18 -14.35
CA LEU A 25 -7.30 -29.54 -12.95
C LEU A 25 -6.60 -28.62 -11.95
N VAL A 26 -5.32 -28.30 -12.18
CA VAL A 26 -4.55 -27.37 -11.34
C VAL A 26 -5.16 -25.97 -11.41
N ALA A 27 -5.51 -25.47 -12.60
CA ALA A 27 -6.16 -24.18 -12.77
C ALA A 27 -7.53 -24.12 -12.06
N ALA A 28 -8.35 -25.17 -12.20
CA ALA A 28 -9.63 -25.29 -11.52
C ALA A 28 -9.47 -25.32 -9.99
N ALA A 29 -8.49 -26.07 -9.47
CA ALA A 29 -8.18 -26.13 -8.05
C ALA A 29 -7.71 -24.78 -7.49
N ILE A 30 -6.86 -24.05 -8.23
CA ILE A 30 -6.43 -22.68 -7.87
C ILE A 30 -7.65 -21.75 -7.86
N SER A 31 -8.49 -21.80 -8.89
CA SER A 31 -9.69 -20.96 -9.02
C SER A 31 -10.70 -21.23 -7.88
N LEU A 32 -10.92 -22.49 -7.53
CA LEU A 32 -11.76 -22.88 -6.39
C LEU A 32 -11.17 -22.38 -5.07
N ARG A 33 -9.85 -22.55 -4.84
CA ARG A 33 -9.17 -22.04 -3.64
C ARG A 33 -9.31 -20.53 -3.51
N LEU A 34 -9.10 -19.79 -4.60
CA LEU A 34 -9.27 -18.33 -4.62
C LEU A 34 -10.73 -17.95 -4.31
N THR A 35 -11.69 -18.62 -4.94
CA THR A 35 -13.14 -18.40 -4.71
C THR A 35 -13.52 -18.64 -3.25
N LEU A 36 -13.06 -19.75 -2.65
CA LEU A 36 -13.28 -20.04 -1.23
C LEU A 36 -12.64 -18.99 -0.32
N LYS A 37 -11.41 -18.54 -0.64
CA LYS A 37 -10.72 -17.49 0.10
C LYS A 37 -11.49 -16.16 0.04
N HIS A 38 -12.01 -15.78 -1.13
CA HIS A 38 -12.86 -14.61 -1.27
C HIS A 38 -14.15 -14.75 -0.47
N ARG A 39 -14.84 -15.89 -0.53
CA ARG A 39 -16.08 -16.11 0.25
C ARG A 39 -15.83 -15.99 1.75
N LYS A 40 -14.75 -16.59 2.27
CA LYS A 40 -14.35 -16.48 3.68
C LYS A 40 -14.06 -15.03 4.07
N LEU A 41 -13.34 -14.28 3.22
CA LEU A 41 -13.05 -12.87 3.46
C LEU A 41 -14.34 -12.03 3.54
N HIS A 42 -15.25 -12.19 2.58
CA HIS A 42 -16.53 -11.46 2.59
C HIS A 42 -17.41 -11.85 3.78
N ALA A 43 -17.44 -13.12 4.17
CA ALA A 43 -18.18 -13.57 5.34
C ALA A 43 -17.61 -12.98 6.64
N ALA A 44 -16.29 -12.98 6.81
CA ALA A 44 -15.63 -12.36 7.96
C ALA A 44 -15.93 -10.85 8.00
N ALA A 45 -15.87 -10.18 6.85
CA ALA A 45 -16.17 -8.77 6.78
C ALA A 45 -17.63 -8.44 7.10
N ALA A 46 -18.58 -9.26 6.64
CA ALA A 46 -19.98 -9.13 7.00
C ALA A 46 -20.25 -9.43 8.50
N ALA A 47 -19.46 -10.31 9.12
CA ALA A 47 -19.53 -10.53 10.56
C ALA A 47 -19.07 -9.29 11.34
N MET A 48 -17.94 -8.67 10.95
CA MET A 48 -17.48 -7.39 11.53
C MET A 48 -18.51 -6.27 11.34
N ASP A 49 -19.18 -6.19 10.18
CA ASP A 49 -20.25 -5.20 9.96
C ASP A 49 -21.40 -5.39 10.98
N LYS A 50 -21.84 -6.64 11.19
CA LYS A 50 -22.92 -6.96 12.15
C LYS A 50 -22.51 -6.65 13.59
N GLU A 51 -21.31 -7.06 13.99
CA GLU A 51 -20.77 -6.84 15.34
C GLU A 51 -20.68 -5.35 15.66
N THR A 52 -20.05 -4.58 14.77
CA THR A 52 -19.88 -3.13 14.97
C THR A 52 -21.22 -2.39 14.91
N ALA A 53 -22.17 -2.83 14.08
CA ALA A 53 -23.53 -2.27 14.06
C ALA A 53 -24.30 -2.56 15.37
N GLU A 54 -24.15 -3.76 15.93
CA GLU A 54 -24.77 -4.12 17.20
C GLU A 54 -24.17 -3.33 18.38
N ALA A 55 -22.85 -3.17 18.41
CA ALA A 55 -22.17 -2.34 19.40
C ALA A 55 -22.65 -0.88 19.33
N ALA A 56 -22.74 -0.32 18.12
CA ALA A 56 -23.23 1.04 17.90
C ALA A 56 -24.70 1.21 18.35
N ARG A 57 -25.57 0.24 18.07
CA ARG A 57 -26.97 0.24 18.56
C ARG A 57 -27.06 0.23 20.08
N LYS A 58 -26.09 -0.40 20.76
CA LYS A 58 -25.97 -0.42 22.23
C LYS A 58 -25.28 0.83 22.79
N GLY A 59 -24.99 1.85 21.97
CA GLY A 59 -24.32 3.08 22.38
C GLY A 59 -22.85 2.89 22.76
N LYS A 60 -22.23 1.76 22.41
CA LYS A 60 -20.81 1.49 22.63
C LYS A 60 -20.02 1.84 21.38
N ASN A 61 -18.90 2.54 21.53
CA ASN A 61 -18.00 2.77 20.41
C ASN A 61 -17.27 1.46 20.10
N SER A 62 -17.48 0.92 18.90
CA SER A 62 -16.85 -0.34 18.49
C SER A 62 -15.36 -0.17 18.20
N THR A 63 -14.59 -1.26 18.25
CA THR A 63 -13.22 -1.28 17.73
C THR A 63 -13.22 -0.97 16.23
N VAL A 64 -12.25 -0.18 15.77
CA VAL A 64 -12.08 0.07 14.33
C VAL A 64 -11.42 -1.16 13.69
N HIS A 65 -12.10 -1.85 12.77
CA HIS A 65 -11.45 -2.90 11.98
C HIS A 65 -10.84 -2.28 10.72
N LEU A 66 -9.52 -2.21 10.67
CA LEU A 66 -8.74 -1.69 9.55
C LEU A 66 -8.37 -2.82 8.58
N LEU A 67 -8.81 -2.74 7.33
CA LEU A 67 -8.47 -3.67 6.25
C LEU A 67 -7.34 -3.08 5.41
N ILE A 68 -6.22 -3.81 5.31
CA ILE A 68 -5.03 -3.37 4.57
C ILE A 68 -4.54 -4.46 3.61
N VAL A 69 -3.83 -4.04 2.56
CA VAL A 69 -3.05 -4.98 1.74
C VAL A 69 -1.83 -5.49 2.53
N PRO A 70 -1.20 -6.60 2.10
CA PRO A 70 -0.15 -7.26 2.86
C PRO A 70 0.95 -6.32 3.37
N ARG A 71 1.45 -6.63 4.56
CA ARG A 71 2.65 -5.99 5.10
C ARG A 71 3.85 -6.40 4.23
N TRP A 72 4.90 -5.61 4.26
CA TRP A 72 6.15 -5.91 3.54
C TRP A 72 7.30 -5.52 4.47
N ARG A 73 8.42 -6.27 4.44
CA ARG A 73 9.73 -5.94 5.06
C ARG A 73 10.13 -4.46 5.33
N PHE A 74 9.69 -3.43 4.59
CA PHE A 74 10.10 -2.03 4.73
C PHE A 74 8.96 -1.15 5.27
N ALA A 75 7.71 -1.63 5.38
CA ALA A 75 6.59 -0.82 5.87
C ALA A 75 5.39 -1.66 6.36
N PRO A 76 4.52 -1.10 7.21
CA PRO A 76 3.28 -1.73 7.66
C PRO A 76 2.38 -2.25 6.52
N SER A 77 2.48 -1.69 5.32
CA SER A 77 1.80 -2.19 4.13
C SER A 77 2.61 -1.92 2.86
N VAL A 78 2.43 -2.75 1.82
CA VAL A 78 2.96 -2.47 0.47
C VAL A 78 2.35 -1.22 -0.17
N SER A 79 1.27 -0.68 0.41
CA SER A 79 0.55 0.47 -0.11
C SER A 79 0.67 1.67 0.85
N PRO A 80 1.25 2.81 0.42
CA PRO A 80 1.37 4.00 1.26
C PRO A 80 0.04 4.49 1.87
N PRO A 81 -1.11 4.51 1.14
CA PRO A 81 -2.40 4.84 1.77
C PRO A 81 -2.77 3.96 2.97
N CYS A 82 -2.43 2.66 2.94
CA CYS A 82 -2.69 1.76 4.07
C CYS A 82 -1.80 2.11 5.27
N THR A 83 -0.51 2.35 5.02
CA THR A 83 0.43 2.83 6.03
C THR A 83 -0.03 4.17 6.62
N LYS A 84 -0.40 5.15 5.78
CA LYS A 84 -0.90 6.48 6.20
C LYS A 84 -2.05 6.36 7.20
N LEU A 85 -3.05 5.54 6.89
CA LEU A 85 -4.21 5.40 7.77
C LEU A 85 -3.85 4.70 9.09
N GLU A 86 -3.01 3.67 9.07
CA GLU A 86 -2.58 2.99 10.29
C GLU A 86 -1.72 3.91 11.17
N THR A 87 -0.84 4.71 10.57
CA THR A 87 -0.07 5.77 11.24
C THR A 87 -1.01 6.75 11.92
N PHE A 88 -2.05 7.23 11.23
CA PHE A 88 -3.03 8.15 11.80
C PHE A 88 -3.76 7.54 13.01
N LEU A 89 -4.22 6.29 12.91
CA LEU A 89 -4.89 5.62 14.02
C LEU A 89 -3.96 5.47 15.24
N ARG A 90 -2.69 5.10 15.02
CA ARG A 90 -1.68 4.98 16.07
C ARG A 90 -1.36 6.34 16.70
N LEU A 91 -1.13 7.36 15.88
CA LEU A 91 -0.82 8.71 16.34
C LEU A 91 -1.97 9.33 17.16
N ALA A 92 -3.21 9.13 16.71
CA ALA A 92 -4.42 9.56 17.42
C ALA A 92 -4.76 8.65 18.63
N LYS A 93 -3.98 7.60 18.89
CA LYS A 93 -4.19 6.62 19.97
C LYS A 93 -5.58 5.96 19.93
N ILE A 94 -6.07 5.69 18.72
CA ILE A 94 -7.38 5.08 18.49
C ILE A 94 -7.22 3.55 18.51
N PRO A 95 -8.01 2.82 19.32
CA PRO A 95 -7.98 1.35 19.28
C PRO A 95 -8.47 0.81 17.94
N TYR A 96 -7.68 -0.06 17.32
CA TYR A 96 -8.04 -0.71 16.06
C TYR A 96 -7.48 -2.13 15.97
N GLU A 97 -8.06 -2.92 15.07
CA GLU A 97 -7.55 -4.22 14.66
C GLU A 97 -7.18 -4.18 13.18
N ALA A 98 -5.94 -4.49 12.83
CA ALA A 98 -5.50 -4.61 11.44
C ALA A 98 -5.76 -6.01 10.88
N HIS A 99 -6.50 -6.06 9.77
CA HIS A 99 -6.85 -7.24 9.00
C HIS A 99 -6.12 -7.20 7.66
N VAL A 100 -5.11 -8.06 7.51
CA VAL A 100 -4.40 -8.20 6.24
C VAL A 100 -5.24 -9.00 5.26
N VAL A 101 -5.69 -8.35 4.18
CA VAL A 101 -6.57 -8.95 3.18
C VAL A 101 -5.85 -9.12 1.84
N SER A 102 -6.16 -10.21 1.15
CA SER A 102 -5.57 -10.50 -0.17
C SER A 102 -6.45 -10.06 -1.33
N SER A 103 -7.52 -9.30 -1.08
CA SER A 103 -8.42 -8.82 -2.13
C SER A 103 -9.05 -7.50 -1.75
N THR A 104 -8.99 -6.54 -2.67
CA THR A 104 -9.64 -5.25 -2.51
C THR A 104 -11.16 -5.30 -2.73
N LYS A 105 -11.72 -6.41 -3.23
CA LYS A 105 -13.17 -6.58 -3.45
C LYS A 105 -14.01 -6.48 -2.18
N VAL A 106 -13.38 -6.64 -1.02
CA VAL A 106 -14.01 -6.46 0.31
C VAL A 106 -14.27 -4.98 0.63
N SER A 107 -13.60 -4.07 -0.06
CA SER A 107 -13.82 -2.63 0.02
C SER A 107 -14.98 -2.21 -0.87
N PRO A 108 -15.83 -1.25 -0.44
CA PRO A 108 -16.94 -0.75 -1.25
C PRO A 108 -16.49 -0.09 -2.55
N THR A 109 -15.28 0.48 -2.59
CA THR A 109 -14.71 1.14 -3.79
C THR A 109 -13.75 0.25 -4.55
N GLY A 110 -13.42 -0.94 -4.03
CA GLY A 110 -12.35 -1.76 -4.59
C GLY A 110 -10.93 -1.23 -4.32
N CYS A 111 -10.79 -0.24 -3.44
CA CYS A 111 -9.51 0.34 -2.98
C CYS A 111 -9.26 0.06 -1.50
N LEU A 112 -7.99 -0.06 -1.11
CA LEU A 112 -7.57 -0.19 0.29
C LEU A 112 -6.63 0.99 0.63
N PRO A 113 -6.66 1.50 1.87
CA PRO A 113 -7.30 0.90 3.04
C PRO A 113 -8.82 1.07 3.06
N CYS A 114 -9.47 0.22 3.85
CA CYS A 114 -10.89 0.28 4.15
C CYS A 114 -11.06 0.07 5.65
N ILE A 115 -12.07 0.67 6.27
CA ILE A 115 -12.45 0.39 7.65
C ILE A 115 -13.86 -0.18 7.75
N ILE A 116 -14.10 -0.93 8.82
CA ILE A 116 -15.43 -1.26 9.33
C ILE A 116 -15.52 -0.72 10.75
N HIS A 117 -16.46 0.18 10.99
CA HIS A 117 -16.66 0.82 12.29
C HIS A 117 -18.10 1.29 12.44
N ASN A 118 -18.72 1.03 13.60
CA ASN A 118 -20.12 1.38 13.91
C ASN A 118 -21.12 0.99 12.79
N GLY A 119 -20.95 -0.19 12.20
CA GLY A 119 -21.79 -0.70 11.11
C GLY A 119 -21.59 0.00 9.76
N LYS A 120 -20.59 0.89 9.65
CA LYS A 120 -20.22 1.56 8.40
C LYS A 120 -18.95 0.95 7.84
N ARG A 121 -18.98 0.68 6.54
CA ARG A 121 -17.82 0.26 5.76
C ARG A 121 -17.40 1.41 4.85
N MET A 122 -16.17 1.88 5.01
CA MET A 122 -15.68 3.08 4.33
C MET A 122 -14.31 2.82 3.71
N ALA A 123 -14.06 3.42 2.55
CA ALA A 123 -12.79 3.38 1.84
C ALA A 123 -12.28 4.81 1.62
N GLU A 124 -11.10 4.94 1.02
CA GLU A 124 -10.37 6.21 0.82
C GLU A 124 -9.82 6.80 2.12
N SER A 125 -8.50 6.90 2.24
CA SER A 125 -7.85 7.26 3.51
C SER A 125 -8.27 8.61 4.07
N ASN A 126 -8.46 9.64 3.24
CA ASN A 126 -8.87 10.97 3.73
C ASN A 126 -10.30 10.98 4.23
N VAL A 127 -11.22 10.36 3.48
CA VAL A 127 -12.63 10.21 3.90
C VAL A 127 -12.73 9.46 5.23
N ILE A 128 -11.90 8.42 5.39
CA ILE A 128 -11.82 7.67 6.64
C ILE A 128 -11.26 8.54 7.77
N ILE A 129 -10.17 9.28 7.54
CA ILE A 129 -9.56 10.17 8.52
C ILE A 129 -10.56 11.24 9.00
N ASP A 130 -11.31 11.86 8.08
CA ASP A 130 -12.33 12.85 8.43
C ASP A 130 -13.43 12.24 9.32
N TYR A 131 -13.92 11.06 8.93
CA TYR A 131 -14.92 10.33 9.71
C TYR A 131 -14.39 9.98 11.10
N ILE A 132 -13.22 9.38 11.20
CA ILE A 132 -12.61 8.99 12.47
C ILE A 132 -12.31 10.20 13.34
N THR A 133 -11.83 11.30 12.76
CA THR A 133 -11.61 12.57 13.45
C THR A 133 -12.89 13.06 14.12
N ALA A 134 -14.01 13.06 13.39
CA ALA A 134 -15.31 13.45 13.93
C ALA A 134 -15.82 12.47 14.99
N GLN A 135 -15.71 11.15 14.76
CA GLN A 135 -16.20 10.13 15.71
C GLN A 135 -15.43 10.13 17.04
N PHE A 136 -14.11 10.25 16.99
CA PHE A 136 -13.24 10.16 18.16
C PHE A 136 -12.82 11.54 18.72
N ARG A 137 -13.31 12.63 18.12
CA ARG A 137 -12.98 14.02 18.47
C ARG A 137 -11.46 14.25 18.51
N VAL A 138 -10.78 13.77 17.47
CA VAL A 138 -9.32 13.85 17.34
C VAL A 138 -8.90 15.32 17.24
N LYS A 139 -7.80 15.69 17.90
CA LYS A 139 -7.30 17.07 17.99
C LYS A 139 -5.85 17.24 17.53
N LEU A 140 -5.32 16.28 16.75
CA LEU A 140 -3.94 16.29 16.24
C LEU A 140 -3.58 17.63 15.62
N ASP A 141 -4.49 18.19 14.83
CA ASP A 141 -4.23 19.40 14.05
C ASP A 141 -4.74 20.68 14.74
N LYS A 142 -5.19 20.61 16.01
CA LYS A 142 -5.87 21.75 16.66
C LYS A 142 -4.96 22.98 16.80
N HIS A 143 -3.66 22.78 16.98
CA HIS A 143 -2.68 23.84 17.20
C HIS A 143 -2.27 24.57 15.91
N LEU A 144 -2.66 24.06 14.72
CA LEU A 144 -2.24 24.63 13.44
C LEU A 144 -2.98 25.93 13.10
N THR A 145 -2.23 26.90 12.58
CA THR A 145 -2.78 28.08 11.90
C THR A 145 -3.38 27.69 10.55
N GLU A 146 -4.18 28.59 9.96
CA GLU A 146 -4.78 28.36 8.65
C GLU A 146 -3.72 28.25 7.55
N GLU A 147 -2.61 28.99 7.64
CA GLU A 147 -1.47 28.89 6.73
C GLU A 147 -0.81 27.51 6.81
N GLN A 148 -0.62 26.99 8.03
CA GLN A 148 -0.06 25.65 8.23
C GLN A 148 -1.01 24.56 7.70
N ARG A 149 -2.33 24.71 7.89
CA ARG A 149 -3.32 23.80 7.30
C ARG A 149 -3.28 23.83 5.78
N ALA A 150 -3.19 25.02 5.18
CA ALA A 150 -3.08 25.18 3.73
C ALA A 150 -1.81 24.53 3.20
N LEU A 151 -0.66 24.73 3.86
CA LEU A 151 0.60 24.10 3.50
C LEU A 151 0.53 22.57 3.63
N GLY A 152 0.00 22.06 4.75
CA GLY A 152 -0.22 20.63 4.95
C GLY A 152 -1.11 20.00 3.88
N THR A 153 -2.19 20.70 3.49
CA THR A 153 -3.11 20.28 2.43
C THR A 153 -2.42 20.22 1.07
N ALA A 154 -1.59 21.21 0.74
CA ALA A 154 -0.82 21.25 -0.49
C ALA A 154 0.19 20.07 -0.54
N VAL A 155 0.95 19.85 0.53
CA VAL A 155 1.89 18.73 0.64
C VAL A 155 1.16 17.39 0.56
N GLY A 156 0.03 17.24 1.25
CA GLY A 156 -0.79 16.04 1.21
C GLY A 156 -1.30 15.72 -0.20
N SER A 157 -1.74 16.74 -0.94
CA SER A 157 -2.19 16.59 -2.33
C SER A 157 -1.04 16.19 -3.26
N MET A 158 0.12 16.82 -3.12
CA MET A 158 1.34 16.47 -3.87
C MET A 158 1.72 15.00 -3.65
N LEU A 159 1.70 14.55 -2.38
CA LEU A 159 1.98 13.16 -2.03
C LEU A 159 0.97 12.16 -2.60
N GLU A 160 -0.31 12.50 -2.61
CA GLU A 160 -1.36 11.58 -3.04
C GLU A 160 -1.49 11.46 -4.55
N TYR A 161 -1.28 12.53 -5.30
CA TYR A 161 -1.50 12.54 -6.74
C TYR A 161 -0.20 12.45 -7.54
N GLY A 162 0.86 13.15 -7.13
CA GLY A 162 2.17 13.14 -7.80
C GLY A 162 3.08 12.05 -7.25
N ASP A 163 3.52 12.21 -6.00
CA ASP A 163 4.56 11.39 -5.37
C ASP A 163 4.19 9.90 -5.33
N ARG A 164 2.94 9.57 -4.98
CA ARG A 164 2.43 8.19 -5.00
C ARG A 164 2.47 7.58 -6.40
N PHE A 165 2.14 8.36 -7.42
CA PHE A 165 2.22 7.90 -8.80
C PHE A 165 3.68 7.61 -9.19
N ALA A 166 4.58 8.55 -8.88
CA ALA A 166 6.02 8.40 -9.13
C ALA A 166 6.61 7.19 -8.39
N TYR A 167 6.30 7.01 -7.10
CA TYR A 167 6.68 5.85 -6.31
C TYR A 167 6.28 4.54 -6.98
N TYR A 168 5.00 4.39 -7.35
CA TYR A 168 4.52 3.17 -7.98
C TYR A 168 5.13 2.93 -9.37
N ARG A 169 5.36 3.99 -10.15
CA ARG A 169 6.09 3.92 -11.43
C ARG A 169 7.50 3.38 -11.20
N THR A 170 8.25 3.96 -10.27
CA THR A 170 9.63 3.56 -9.94
C THR A 170 9.73 2.11 -9.49
N ILE A 171 8.89 1.68 -8.53
CA ILE A 171 8.97 0.30 -8.00
C ILE A 171 8.50 -0.77 -9.00
N THR A 172 7.62 -0.40 -9.93
CA THR A 172 7.16 -1.30 -11.00
C THR A 172 7.97 -1.17 -12.29
N GLY A 173 8.87 -0.19 -12.33
CA GLY A 173 9.71 0.13 -13.47
C GLY A 173 11.18 -0.17 -13.24
N GLU A 174 11.96 0.88 -13.00
CA GLU A 174 13.41 0.86 -12.80
C GLU A 174 13.80 -0.10 -11.65
N GLY A 175 13.06 -0.03 -10.54
CA GLY A 175 13.25 -0.86 -9.36
C GLY A 175 12.68 -2.28 -9.45
N ALA A 176 11.93 -2.62 -10.51
CA ALA A 176 11.12 -3.84 -10.54
C ALA A 176 11.94 -5.11 -10.32
N LYS A 177 13.11 -5.22 -10.97
CA LYS A 177 13.97 -6.42 -10.85
C LYS A 177 14.44 -6.64 -9.41
N LEU A 178 14.75 -5.55 -8.71
CA LEU A 178 15.21 -5.59 -7.32
C LEU A 178 14.07 -5.88 -6.35
N LEU A 179 12.85 -5.42 -6.66
CA LEU A 179 11.71 -5.48 -5.75
C LEU A 179 10.79 -6.69 -5.95
N ILE A 180 10.83 -7.37 -7.11
CA ILE A 180 10.04 -8.60 -7.36
C ILE A 180 10.20 -9.66 -6.26
N PRO A 181 11.40 -9.98 -5.74
CA PRO A 181 11.55 -10.94 -4.64
C PRO A 181 10.84 -10.50 -3.35
N HIS A 182 10.84 -9.20 -3.05
CA HIS A 182 10.16 -8.65 -1.88
C HIS A 182 8.64 -8.67 -2.04
N VAL A 183 8.14 -8.33 -3.24
CA VAL A 183 6.72 -8.45 -3.59
C VAL A 183 6.24 -9.90 -3.52
N ALA A 184 7.05 -10.84 -4.03
CA ALA A 184 6.76 -12.27 -3.98
C ALA A 184 6.58 -12.77 -2.54
N ARG A 185 7.47 -12.35 -1.63
CA ARG A 185 7.39 -12.67 -0.21
C ARG A 185 6.13 -12.08 0.43
N ALA A 186 5.91 -10.78 0.27
CA ALA A 186 4.76 -10.08 0.84
C ALA A 186 3.40 -10.66 0.39
N LEU A 187 3.29 -11.03 -0.89
CA LEU A 187 2.09 -11.63 -1.45
C LEU A 187 1.99 -13.15 -1.23
N ARG A 188 3.06 -13.78 -0.73
CA ARG A 188 3.20 -15.24 -0.57
C ARG A 188 2.93 -15.99 -1.89
N VAL A 189 3.56 -15.53 -2.96
CA VAL A 189 3.46 -16.11 -4.31
C VAL A 189 4.84 -16.38 -4.91
N PRO A 190 4.98 -17.35 -5.84
CA PRO A 190 6.19 -17.52 -6.62
C PRO A 190 6.64 -16.24 -7.34
N GLN A 191 7.95 -16.04 -7.49
CA GLN A 191 8.51 -14.84 -8.15
C GLN A 191 7.99 -14.63 -9.58
N LEU A 192 7.69 -15.71 -10.31
CA LEU A 192 7.10 -15.59 -11.65
C LEU A 192 5.71 -14.94 -11.61
N ILE A 193 4.89 -15.28 -10.61
CA ILE A 193 3.57 -14.66 -10.42
C ILE A 193 3.73 -13.20 -9.97
N ALA A 194 4.63 -12.92 -9.02
CA ALA A 194 4.94 -11.55 -8.60
C ALA A 194 5.39 -10.67 -9.77
N ARG A 195 6.25 -11.20 -10.65
CA ARG A 195 6.69 -10.54 -11.88
C ARG A 195 5.53 -10.17 -12.78
N ILE A 196 4.58 -11.10 -13.00
CA ILE A 196 3.37 -10.83 -13.80
C ILE A 196 2.52 -9.73 -13.16
N ILE A 197 2.35 -9.75 -11.83
CA ILE A 197 1.60 -8.73 -11.08
C ILE A 197 2.25 -7.35 -11.25
N VAL A 198 3.57 -7.25 -11.03
CA VAL A 198 4.33 -6.00 -11.14
C VAL A 198 4.24 -5.42 -12.55
N TYR A 199 4.46 -6.21 -13.60
CA TYR A 199 4.37 -5.70 -14.97
C TYR A 199 2.95 -5.33 -15.40
N ARG A 200 1.93 -6.05 -14.91
CA ARG A 200 0.52 -5.65 -15.13
C ARG A 200 0.20 -4.34 -14.43
N MET A 201 0.71 -4.14 -13.22
CA MET A 201 0.56 -2.88 -12.50
C MET A 201 1.24 -1.73 -13.25
N ARG A 202 2.48 -1.92 -13.74
CA ARG A 202 3.16 -0.95 -14.60
C ARG A 202 2.31 -0.56 -15.82
N ALA A 203 1.80 -1.55 -16.56
CA ALA A 203 0.99 -1.29 -17.74
C ALA A 203 -0.29 -0.48 -17.44
N ARG A 204 -0.93 -0.73 -16.29
CA ARG A 204 -2.10 0.05 -15.84
C ARG A 204 -1.72 1.49 -15.47
N LEU A 205 -0.60 1.67 -14.77
CA LEU A 205 -0.10 3.00 -14.41
C LEU A 205 0.25 3.81 -15.65
N THR A 206 1.02 3.25 -16.59
CA THR A 206 1.35 3.90 -17.86
C THR A 206 0.10 4.30 -18.64
N ARG A 207 -0.91 3.43 -18.72
CA ARG A 207 -2.17 3.76 -19.40
C ARG A 207 -2.93 4.88 -18.69
N SER A 208 -2.95 4.88 -17.36
CA SER A 208 -3.63 5.92 -16.58
C SER A 208 -2.93 7.27 -16.74
N ALA A 209 -1.59 7.27 -16.80
CA ALA A 209 -0.80 8.46 -17.01
C ALA A 209 -0.97 9.06 -18.41
N GLN A 210 -1.00 8.21 -19.43
CA GLN A 210 -1.30 8.64 -20.81
C GLN A 210 -2.68 9.31 -20.90
N LEU A 211 -3.69 8.79 -20.20
CA LEU A 211 -5.01 9.41 -20.14
C LEU A 211 -5.02 10.74 -19.39
N ALA A 212 -4.10 10.92 -18.43
CA ALA A 212 -3.92 12.16 -17.69
C ALA A 212 -3.00 13.16 -18.39
N GLY A 213 -2.48 12.84 -19.59
CA GLY A 213 -1.52 13.69 -20.31
C GLY A 213 -0.13 13.75 -19.65
N ILE A 214 0.19 12.80 -18.77
CA ILE A 214 1.47 12.72 -18.07
C ILE A 214 2.41 11.85 -18.91
N ASP A 215 3.52 12.42 -19.37
CA ASP A 215 4.59 11.63 -19.96
C ASP A 215 5.33 10.86 -18.87
N THR A 216 5.37 9.55 -19.01
CA THR A 216 6.00 8.62 -18.05
C THR A 216 7.32 8.07 -18.55
N SER A 217 7.75 8.51 -19.73
CA SER A 217 8.88 7.95 -20.46
C SER A 217 10.19 8.73 -20.30
N THR A 218 10.19 9.80 -19.50
CA THR A 218 11.28 10.78 -19.48
C THR A 218 12.04 10.82 -18.15
N GLU A 219 13.32 11.20 -18.25
CA GLU A 219 14.14 11.63 -17.13
C GLU A 219 13.45 12.78 -16.34
N GLU A 220 12.62 13.58 -17.01
CA GLU A 220 11.84 14.67 -16.42
C GLU A 220 10.92 14.19 -15.30
N SER A 221 10.21 13.06 -15.45
CA SER A 221 9.37 12.51 -14.37
C SER A 221 10.18 12.12 -13.12
N GLU A 222 11.44 11.70 -13.27
CA GLU A 222 12.31 11.48 -12.11
C GLU A 222 12.80 12.79 -11.49
N GLN A 223 13.03 13.82 -12.29
CA GLN A 223 13.43 15.14 -11.80
C GLN A 223 12.28 15.84 -11.06
N GLU A 224 11.06 15.76 -11.57
CA GLU A 224 9.85 16.23 -10.89
C GLU A 224 9.69 15.55 -9.54
N TYR A 225 9.81 14.21 -9.50
CA TYR A 225 9.73 13.47 -8.25
C TYR A 225 10.84 13.88 -7.26
N LEU A 226 12.07 14.03 -7.75
CA LEU A 226 13.18 14.53 -6.92
C LEU A 226 12.92 15.94 -6.40
N GLN A 227 12.29 16.80 -7.21
CA GLN A 227 11.96 18.17 -6.84
C GLN A 227 10.87 18.21 -5.75
N ASP A 228 9.86 17.35 -5.84
CA ASP A 228 8.83 17.22 -4.81
C ASP A 228 9.44 16.77 -3.46
N ILE A 229 10.33 15.77 -3.49
CA ILE A 229 11.06 15.31 -2.30
C ILE A 229 11.90 16.43 -1.68
N LYS A 230 12.66 17.17 -2.50
CA LYS A 230 13.46 18.31 -2.04
C LYS A 230 12.60 19.41 -1.44
N THR A 231 11.42 19.63 -2.01
CA THR A 231 10.44 20.59 -1.50
C THR A 231 9.94 20.17 -0.12
N ILE A 232 9.60 18.89 0.06
CA ILE A 232 9.19 18.36 1.38
C ILE A 232 10.34 18.45 2.39
N GLU A 233 11.55 18.09 2.00
CA GLU A 233 12.73 18.21 2.87
C GLU A 233 12.97 19.67 3.30
N HIS A 234 12.83 20.62 2.37
CA HIS A 234 12.95 22.05 2.68
C HIS A 234 11.83 22.53 3.61
N ILE A 235 10.60 22.07 3.39
CA ILE A 235 9.47 22.36 4.28
C ILE A 235 9.74 21.81 5.67
N ILE A 236 10.28 20.59 5.84
CA ILE A 236 10.67 20.05 7.14
C ILE A 236 11.79 20.91 7.75
N GLY A 237 12.90 21.06 7.02
CA GLY A 237 14.06 21.85 7.45
C GLY A 237 14.58 21.40 8.81
N GLU A 238 14.70 22.34 9.75
CA GLU A 238 15.16 22.08 11.12
C GLU A 238 14.03 21.65 12.08
N LYS A 239 12.78 21.58 11.62
CA LYS A 239 11.63 21.22 12.46
C LYS A 239 11.65 19.74 12.82
N SER A 240 11.05 19.42 13.96
CA SER A 240 10.86 18.03 14.39
C SER A 240 9.90 17.29 13.46
N PHE A 241 8.82 17.94 13.04
CA PHE A 241 7.78 17.41 12.15
C PHE A 241 7.47 18.40 11.02
N LEU A 242 6.61 18.02 10.08
CA LEU A 242 6.35 18.79 8.85
C LEU A 242 6.00 20.25 9.12
N LEU A 243 5.15 20.50 10.12
CA LEU A 243 4.57 21.82 10.39
C LEU A 243 5.00 22.42 11.73
N GLY A 244 5.89 21.77 12.50
CA GLY A 244 6.37 22.27 13.77
C GLY A 244 6.97 21.20 14.67
N ASP A 245 6.79 21.38 15.97
CA ASP A 245 7.36 20.51 17.01
C ASP A 245 6.48 19.31 17.39
N GLU A 246 5.20 19.33 17.00
CA GLU A 246 4.25 18.24 17.22
C GLU A 246 3.86 17.56 15.90
N PRO A 247 3.71 16.22 15.87
CA PRO A 247 3.24 15.50 14.69
C PRO A 247 1.75 15.75 14.44
N THR A 248 1.40 15.90 13.17
CA THR A 248 0.05 16.21 12.69
C THR A 248 -0.53 15.07 11.84
N SER A 249 -1.79 15.21 11.41
CA SER A 249 -2.37 14.28 10.43
C SER A 249 -1.63 14.31 9.08
N TYR A 250 -1.02 15.45 8.71
CA TYR A 250 -0.24 15.59 7.48
C TYR A 250 1.07 14.79 7.52
N ASP A 251 1.70 14.69 8.70
CA ASP A 251 2.89 13.86 8.90
C ASP A 251 2.63 12.38 8.61
N CYS A 252 1.39 11.91 8.81
CA CYS A 252 1.02 10.53 8.49
C CYS A 252 1.18 10.23 6.99
N ALA A 253 0.96 11.22 6.11
CA ALA A 253 1.14 11.06 4.66
C ALA A 253 2.62 11.07 4.27
N VAL A 254 3.40 12.02 4.80
CA VAL A 254 4.85 12.13 4.53
C VAL A 254 5.57 10.87 5.01
N TYR A 255 5.29 10.45 6.25
CA TYR A 255 5.85 9.25 6.83
C TYR A 255 5.54 8.01 5.98
N ALA A 256 4.28 7.85 5.55
CA ALA A 256 3.89 6.70 4.73
C ALA A 256 4.57 6.67 3.35
N ALA A 257 4.91 7.83 2.78
CA ALA A 257 5.64 7.92 1.53
C ALA A 257 7.13 7.55 1.70
N PHE A 258 7.77 8.04 2.75
CA PHE A 258 9.24 7.91 2.90
C PHE A 258 9.68 6.65 3.67
N LEU A 259 8.90 6.16 4.64
CA LEU A 259 9.21 4.97 5.42
C LEU A 259 9.68 3.77 4.55
N PRO A 260 8.93 3.32 3.52
CA PRO A 260 9.34 2.18 2.73
C PRO A 260 10.64 2.40 1.96
N ILE A 261 11.00 3.65 1.66
CA ILE A 261 12.23 4.01 0.92
C ILE A 261 13.41 4.05 1.88
N VAL A 262 13.24 4.69 3.05
CA VAL A 262 14.27 4.74 4.10
C VAL A 262 14.62 3.33 4.58
N HIS A 263 13.65 2.43 4.68
CA HIS A 263 13.90 1.04 5.12
C HIS A 263 14.28 0.08 3.97
N MET A 264 14.31 0.55 2.72
CA MET A 264 14.70 -0.28 1.58
C MET A 264 16.22 -0.35 1.47
N ASP A 265 16.77 -1.54 1.66
CA ASP A 265 18.22 -1.80 1.60
C ASP A 265 18.83 -1.49 0.22
N VAL A 266 18.01 -1.58 -0.84
CA VAL A 266 18.42 -1.37 -2.23
C VAL A 266 18.00 -0.03 -2.81
N ALA A 267 17.50 0.91 -1.99
CA ALA A 267 16.94 2.19 -2.44
C ALA A 267 17.87 2.97 -3.37
N GLU A 268 19.17 3.01 -3.05
CA GLU A 268 20.20 3.70 -3.85
C GLU A 268 20.34 3.15 -5.28
N LYS A 269 20.01 1.88 -5.48
CA LYS A 269 20.08 1.20 -6.78
C LYS A 269 18.76 1.26 -7.55
N VAL A 270 17.70 1.79 -6.93
CA VAL A 270 16.35 1.83 -7.53
C VAL A 270 16.18 3.07 -8.40
N SER A 271 16.47 4.27 -7.89
CA SER A 271 16.36 5.53 -8.63
C SER A 271 17.11 6.68 -7.93
N LYS A 272 17.35 7.79 -8.65
CA LYS A 272 17.96 9.00 -8.07
C LYS A 272 17.12 9.57 -6.90
N PRO A 273 15.77 9.70 -7.00
CA PRO A 273 14.91 10.07 -5.87
C PRO A 273 15.08 9.19 -4.62
N PHE A 274 15.14 7.87 -4.80
CA PHE A 274 15.26 6.93 -3.67
C PHE A 274 16.62 7.03 -2.99
N ALA A 275 17.69 7.18 -3.77
CA ALA A 275 19.03 7.46 -3.25
C ALA A 275 19.07 8.77 -2.46
N TYR A 276 18.42 9.82 -2.95
CA TYR A 276 18.35 11.11 -2.28
C TYR A 276 17.70 11.00 -0.89
N ILE A 277 16.54 10.34 -0.79
CA ILE A 277 15.85 10.11 0.49
C ILE A 277 16.75 9.34 1.46
N LYS A 278 17.43 8.30 0.97
CA LYS A 278 18.30 7.44 1.80
C LYS A 278 19.51 8.19 2.38
N HIS A 279 20.04 9.17 1.64
CA HIS A 279 21.20 9.96 2.07
C HIS A 279 20.85 11.24 2.83
N SER A 280 19.61 11.73 2.73
CA SER A 280 19.16 12.90 3.48
C SER A 280 19.06 12.58 4.97
N LYS A 281 19.87 13.25 5.79
CA LYS A 281 19.76 13.19 7.26
C LYS A 281 18.46 13.78 7.77
N VAL A 282 17.92 14.81 7.10
CA VAL A 282 16.66 15.46 7.48
C VAL A 282 15.51 14.47 7.33
N LEU A 283 15.40 13.81 6.16
CA LEU A 283 14.32 12.88 5.86
C LEU A 283 14.43 11.58 6.66
N THR A 284 15.64 11.02 6.78
CA THR A 284 15.85 9.79 7.57
C THR A 284 15.56 10.03 9.05
N SER A 285 16.08 11.11 9.65
CA SER A 285 15.79 11.44 11.06
C SER A 285 14.32 11.78 11.30
N TYR A 286 13.64 12.40 10.31
CA TYR A 286 12.20 12.63 10.35
C TYR A 286 11.42 11.30 10.41
N VAL A 287 11.78 10.34 9.55
CA VAL A 287 11.17 9.00 9.55
C VAL A 287 11.44 8.26 10.87
N ASP A 288 12.61 8.41 11.46
CA ASP A 288 12.93 7.81 12.76
C ASP A 288 12.03 8.36 13.88
N ARG A 289 11.88 9.69 13.97
CA ARG A 289 10.98 10.33 14.95
C ARG A 289 9.53 9.91 14.77
N MET A 290 9.05 9.86 13.54
CA MET A 290 7.69 9.39 13.25
C MET A 290 7.51 7.90 13.58
N THR A 291 8.53 7.08 13.37
CA THR A 291 8.51 5.66 13.74
C THR A 291 8.43 5.51 15.26
N GLU A 292 9.24 6.25 16.02
CA GLU A 292 9.18 6.23 17.49
C GLU A 292 7.79 6.64 18.01
N ALA A 293 7.20 7.69 17.41
CA ALA A 293 5.89 8.20 17.81
C ALA A 293 4.72 7.26 17.48
N THR A 294 4.84 6.41 16.45
CA THR A 294 3.69 5.67 15.90
C THR A 294 3.88 4.16 15.83
N PHE A 295 5.08 3.66 15.56
CA PHE A 295 5.41 2.23 15.46
C PHE A 295 6.66 1.86 16.29
N PRO A 296 6.64 2.02 17.62
CA PRO A 296 7.75 1.54 18.47
C PRO A 296 7.93 0.00 18.37
N ASP A 297 6.91 -0.71 17.91
CA ASP A 297 6.87 -2.15 17.65
C ASP A 297 7.16 -2.52 16.18
N LEU A 298 7.64 -1.58 15.33
CA LEU A 298 7.74 -1.78 13.88
C LEU A 298 8.52 -3.05 13.51
N THR A 299 9.68 -3.30 14.12
CA THR A 299 10.49 -4.49 13.83
C THR A 299 9.68 -5.77 14.04
N LYS A 300 9.03 -5.91 15.22
CA LYS A 300 8.17 -7.03 15.55
C LYS A 300 6.96 -7.15 14.62
N LEU A 301 6.39 -6.01 14.21
CA LEU A 301 5.26 -5.97 13.28
C LEU A 301 5.63 -6.54 11.89
N LEU A 302 6.91 -6.45 11.51
CA LEU A 302 7.42 -6.88 10.20
C LEU A 302 8.13 -8.25 10.23
N GLU A 303 8.55 -8.75 11.39
CA GLU A 303 9.29 -10.03 11.58
C GLU A 303 8.56 -11.30 11.10
N GLY A 304 7.23 -11.23 10.89
CA GLY A 304 6.41 -12.37 10.45
C GLY A 304 6.15 -12.47 8.95
N GLN A 305 6.90 -11.74 8.10
CA GLN A 305 6.69 -11.62 6.65
C GLN A 305 7.74 -12.33 5.81
#